data_AF-V4L1P4-F1
#
_entry.id   AF-V4L1P4-F1
#
_cell.length_a   1.000
_cell.length_b   1.000
_cell.length_c   1.000
_cell.angle_alpha   90.00
_cell.angle_beta   90.00
_cell.angle_gamma   90.00
#
_symmetry.space_group_name_H-M   'P 1'
#
loop_
_entity.id
_entity.type
_entity.pdbx_description
1 polymer ?
#
loop_
_entity_poly.entity_id
_entity_poly.type
_entity_poly.pdbx_seq_one_letter_code
_entity_poly.pdbx_strand_id
1 'polypeptide(L)'
;MIITVQLRGENYEDWAKHVRNALRTKRKLGFVDGMLQKPETEAEIEQWVVVNFMLVAWIMNTIEPTLRANISMVEEAFELWEDLKCNSLQGMDRTSVNCEVRF
;
A
#
# COMPACT_ATOMS: atom_id res chain seq x y z
N MET A 1 11.71 1.22 -8.51
CA MET A 1 12.22 0.80 -7.19
C MET A 1 12.38 -0.71 -7.24
N ILE A 2 13.46 -1.25 -6.69
CA ILE A 2 13.70 -2.70 -6.71
C ILE A 2 13.52 -3.21 -5.29
N ILE A 3 12.63 -4.18 -5.13
CA ILE A 3 12.47 -4.96 -3.90
C ILE A 3 12.54 -6.42 -4.32
N THR A 4 13.35 -7.20 -3.64
CA THR A 4 13.51 -8.63 -3.88
C THR A 4 12.64 -9.48 -2.96
N VAL A 5 12.13 -8.89 -1.88
CA VAL A 5 11.22 -9.53 -0.92
C VAL A 5 9.79 -9.41 -1.43
N GLN A 6 9.15 -10.56 -1.67
CA GLN A 6 7.73 -10.66 -2.02
C GLN A 6 6.89 -10.89 -0.76
N LEU A 7 5.71 -10.26 -0.66
CA LEU A 7 4.78 -10.50 0.42
C LEU A 7 4.11 -11.87 0.24
N ARG A 8 4.30 -12.76 1.22
CA ARG A 8 3.76 -14.13 1.33
C ARG A 8 2.85 -14.32 2.55
N GLY A 9 2.39 -13.21 3.15
CA GLY A 9 1.49 -13.20 4.30
C GLY A 9 2.23 -13.22 5.63
N GLU A 10 2.96 -14.30 5.90
CA GLU A 10 3.71 -14.49 7.16
C GLU A 10 4.94 -13.57 7.31
N ASN A 11 5.42 -12.97 6.22
CA ASN A 11 6.60 -12.10 6.22
C ASN A 11 6.26 -10.60 6.12
N TYR A 12 5.05 -10.18 6.53
CA TYR A 12 4.61 -8.80 6.39
C TYR A 12 5.60 -7.79 6.98
N GLU A 13 6.11 -8.00 8.20
CA GLU A 13 7.03 -7.04 8.83
C GLU A 13 8.33 -6.85 8.05
N ASP A 14 8.92 -7.95 7.55
CA ASP A 14 10.15 -7.88 6.77
C ASP A 14 9.90 -7.23 5.39
N TRP A 15 8.83 -7.63 4.71
CA TRP A 15 8.40 -7.01 3.45
C TRP A 15 8.12 -5.50 3.65
N ALA A 16 7.37 -5.13 4.68
CA ALA A 16 6.98 -3.75 4.96
C ALA A 16 8.21 -2.89 5.26
N LYS A 17 9.20 -3.41 5.98
CA LYS A 17 10.48 -2.73 6.20
C LYS A 17 11.21 -2.44 4.89
N HIS A 18 11.26 -3.40 3.97
CA HIS A 18 11.90 -3.22 2.66
C HIS A 18 11.15 -2.19 1.80
N VAL A 19 9.81 -2.25 1.77
CA VAL A 19 8.99 -1.27 1.04
C VAL A 19 9.16 0.15 1.59
N ARG A 20 9.05 0.33 2.90
CA ARG A 20 9.26 1.64 3.56
C ARG A 20 10.65 2.20 3.26
N ASN A 21 11.69 1.38 3.28
CA ASN A 21 13.06 1.82 2.95
C ASN A 21 13.21 2.25 1.50
N ALA A 22 12.64 1.49 0.55
CA ALA A 22 12.65 1.84 -0.86
C ALA A 22 11.93 3.18 -1.13
N LEU A 23 10.77 3.39 -0.50
CA LEU A 23 10.01 4.63 -0.62
C LEU A 23 10.71 5.83 0.03
N ARG A 24 11.31 5.65 1.21
CA ARG A 24 12.11 6.69 1.87
C ARG A 24 13.25 7.18 0.99
N THR A 25 13.96 6.26 0.34
CA THR A 25 15.08 6.58 -0.55
C THR A 25 14.65 7.46 -1.74
N LYS A 26 13.38 7.39 -2.12
CA LYS A 26 12.78 8.18 -3.21
C LYS A 26 11.92 9.35 -2.72
N ARG A 27 11.89 9.62 -1.41
CA ARG A 27 11.02 10.63 -0.78
C ARG A 27 9.53 10.43 -1.11
N LYS A 28 9.11 9.16 -1.20
CA LYS A 28 7.73 8.77 -1.51
C LYS A 28 7.01 8.09 -0.35
N LEU A 29 7.62 8.05 0.84
CA LEU A 29 6.99 7.42 2.02
C LEU A 29 5.66 8.10 2.39
N GLY A 30 5.58 9.42 2.17
CA GLY A 30 4.40 10.25 2.41
C GLY A 30 3.09 9.71 1.79
N PHE A 31 3.19 8.98 0.68
CA PHE A 31 2.03 8.41 -0.02
C PHE A 31 1.43 7.18 0.68
N VAL A 32 2.22 6.45 1.48
CA VAL A 32 1.77 5.21 2.14
C VAL A 32 1.53 5.40 3.64
N ASP A 33 2.11 6.44 4.25
CA ASP A 33 1.86 6.79 5.65
C ASP A 33 0.82 7.91 5.83
N GLY A 34 0.29 8.45 4.72
CA GLY A 34 -0.73 9.50 4.70
C GLY A 34 -0.20 10.90 5.02
N MET A 35 1.11 11.07 5.22
CA MET A 35 1.70 12.39 5.49
C MET A 35 1.64 13.31 4.27
N LEU A 36 1.63 12.76 3.05
CA LEU A 36 1.48 13.53 1.83
C LEU A 36 0.02 13.55 1.38
N GLN A 37 -0.67 14.61 1.75
CA GLN A 37 -2.05 14.87 1.35
C GLN A 37 -2.15 15.18 -0.15
N LYS A 38 -3.33 14.94 -0.71
CA LYS A 38 -3.65 15.34 -2.09
C LYS A 38 -3.59 16.87 -2.21
N PRO A 39 -2.86 17.41 -3.21
CA PRO A 39 -2.72 18.86 -3.38
C PRO A 39 -4.01 19.49 -3.92
N GLU A 40 -4.10 20.82 -3.84
CA GLU A 40 -5.28 21.59 -4.24
C GLU A 40 -5.20 22.13 -5.67
N THR A 41 -4.00 22.23 -6.24
CA THR A 41 -3.82 22.80 -7.59
C THR A 41 -3.88 21.71 -8.65
N GLU A 42 -4.55 21.98 -9.78
CA GLU A 42 -4.75 21.02 -10.87
C GLU A 42 -3.43 20.38 -11.36
N ALA A 43 -2.39 21.20 -11.55
CA ALA A 43 -1.09 20.75 -12.02
C ALA A 43 -0.40 19.80 -11.02
N GLU A 44 -0.55 20.05 -9.71
CA GLU A 44 0.00 19.18 -8.68
C GLU A 44 -0.85 17.92 -8.49
N ILE A 45 -2.17 18.01 -8.68
CA ILE A 45 -3.10 16.87 -8.61
C ILE A 45 -2.73 15.84 -9.66
N GLU A 46 -2.53 16.25 -10.92
CA GLU A 46 -2.15 15.31 -11.99
C GLU A 46 -0.87 14.56 -11.64
N GLN A 47 0.16 15.28 -11.21
CA GLN A 47 1.44 14.68 -10.81
C GLN A 47 1.28 13.75 -9.59
N TRP A 48 0.49 14.15 -8.60
CA TRP A 48 0.20 13.33 -7.42
C TRP A 48 -0.51 12.03 -7.81
N VAL A 49 -1.53 12.11 -8.66
CA VAL A 49 -2.33 10.96 -9.14
C VAL A 49 -1.46 9.97 -9.91
N VAL A 50 -0.60 10.46 -10.80
CA VAL A 50 0.34 9.60 -11.54
C VAL A 50 1.26 8.84 -10.59
N VAL A 51 1.83 9.53 -9.60
CA VAL A 51 2.71 8.88 -8.62
C VAL A 51 1.94 7.88 -7.76
N ASN A 52 0.73 8.24 -7.32
CA ASN A 52 -0.13 7.37 -6.53
C ASN A 52 -0.44 6.05 -7.26
N PHE A 53 -0.93 6.10 -8.51
CA PHE A 53 -1.21 4.89 -9.29
C PHE A 53 0.04 4.06 -9.59
N MET A 54 1.18 4.71 -9.84
CA MET A 54 2.45 4.00 -9.98
C MET A 54 2.82 3.23 -8.71
N LEU A 55 2.57 3.81 -7.52
CA LEU A 55 2.84 3.15 -6.25
C LEU A 55 1.88 2.00 -6.00
N VAL A 56 0.58 2.17 -6.26
CA VAL A 56 -0.43 1.10 -6.17
C VAL A 56 -0.02 -0.09 -7.05
N ALA A 57 0.22 0.14 -8.34
CA ALA A 57 0.62 -0.92 -9.26
C ALA A 57 1.94 -1.59 -8.85
N TRP A 58 2.91 -0.81 -8.38
CA TRP A 58 4.19 -1.34 -7.94
C TRP A 58 4.07 -2.18 -6.67
N ILE A 59 3.37 -1.69 -5.65
CA ILE A 59 3.12 -2.43 -4.39
C ILE A 59 2.41 -3.74 -4.71
N MET A 60 1.34 -3.71 -5.51
CA MET A 60 0.61 -4.92 -5.93
C MET A 60 1.53 -5.95 -6.60
N ASN A 61 2.49 -5.49 -7.41
CA ASN A 61 3.48 -6.37 -8.05
C ASN A 61 4.49 -7.00 -7.09
N THR A 62 4.66 -6.46 -5.88
CA THR A 62 5.50 -7.08 -4.83
C THR A 62 4.75 -8.11 -3.98
N ILE A 63 3.48 -8.38 -4.28
CA ILE A 63 2.64 -9.34 -3.54
C ILE A 63 2.56 -10.65 -4.31
N GLU A 64 2.59 -11.77 -3.59
CA GLU A 64 2.38 -13.10 -4.17
C GLU A 64 1.01 -13.17 -4.87
N PRO A 65 0.93 -13.73 -6.10
CA PRO A 65 -0.31 -13.74 -6.88
C PRO A 65 -1.52 -14.36 -6.15
N THR A 66 -1.28 -15.38 -5.33
CA THR A 66 -2.31 -16.08 -4.53
C THR A 66 -2.94 -15.17 -3.48
N LEU A 67 -2.14 -14.30 -2.86
CA LEU A 67 -2.61 -13.31 -1.90
C LEU A 67 -3.24 -12.11 -2.60
N ARG A 68 -2.71 -11.73 -3.76
CA ARG A 68 -3.22 -10.61 -4.55
C ARG A 68 -4.69 -10.76 -4.93
N ALA A 69 -5.14 -11.99 -5.19
CA ALA A 69 -6.54 -12.27 -5.52
C ALA A 69 -7.54 -11.91 -4.41
N ASN A 70 -7.07 -11.78 -3.16
CA ASN A 70 -7.91 -11.45 -2.01
C ASN A 70 -7.85 -9.97 -1.62
N ILE A 71 -7.14 -9.12 -2.38
CA ILE A 71 -6.99 -7.69 -2.08
C ILE A 71 -8.05 -6.90 -2.85
N SER A 72 -8.77 -6.04 -2.14
CA SER A 72 -9.67 -5.02 -2.71
C SER A 72 -8.93 -4.14 -3.71
N MET A 73 -9.56 -3.84 -4.84
CA MET A 73 -9.03 -2.81 -5.74
C MET A 73 -9.24 -1.46 -5.07
N VAL A 74 -8.14 -0.85 -4.62
CA VAL A 74 -8.10 0.44 -3.94
C VAL A 74 -7.41 1.46 -4.85
N GLU A 75 -7.87 2.71 -4.78
CA GLU A 75 -7.41 3.77 -5.66
C GLU A 75 -6.18 4.47 -5.09
N GLU A 76 -6.03 4.53 -3.77
CA GLU A 76 -4.93 5.22 -3.11
C GLU A 76 -3.88 4.26 -2.50
N ALA A 77 -2.61 4.65 -2.62
CA ALA A 77 -1.49 3.89 -2.09
C ALA A 77 -1.53 3.79 -0.54
N PHE A 78 -2.11 4.78 0.13
CA PHE A 78 -2.34 4.77 1.58
C PHE A 78 -3.37 3.71 1.98
N GLU A 79 -4.50 3.67 1.31
CA GLU A 79 -5.56 2.68 1.56
C GLU A 79 -5.04 1.26 1.33
N LEU A 80 -4.32 1.05 0.22
CA LEU A 80 -3.66 -0.23 -0.07
C LEU A 80 -2.72 -0.65 1.06
N TRP A 81 -1.97 0.30 1.59
CA TRP A 81 -1.01 0.03 2.65
C TRP A 81 -1.69 -0.40 3.94
N GLU A 82 -2.74 0.29 4.36
CA GLU A 82 -3.49 -0.05 5.56
C GLU A 82 -4.30 -1.35 5.38
N ASP A 83 -4.88 -1.62 4.21
CA ASP A 83 -5.53 -2.90 3.90
C ASP A 83 -4.55 -4.07 4.05
N LEU A 84 -3.33 -3.93 3.53
CA LEU A 84 -2.29 -4.97 3.62
C LEU A 84 -1.84 -5.20 5.06
N LYS A 85 -1.67 -4.12 5.81
CA LYS A 85 -1.34 -4.16 7.23
C LYS A 85 -2.44 -4.87 8.01
N CYS A 86 -3.69 -4.50 7.79
CA CYS A 86 -4.81 -5.06 8.51
C CYS A 86 -4.98 -6.55 8.22
N ASN A 87 -4.96 -6.93 6.94
CA ASN A 87 -5.03 -8.34 6.52
C ASN A 87 -3.87 -9.17 7.09
N SER A 88 -2.66 -8.61 7.19
CA SER A 88 -1.52 -9.32 7.79
C SER A 88 -1.64 -9.54 9.30
N LEU A 89 -2.33 -8.63 10.01
CA LEU A 89 -2.60 -8.73 11.44
C LEU A 89 -3.83 -9.60 11.74
N GLN A 90 -4.76 -9.72 10.79
CA GLN A 90 -5.99 -10.52 10.87
C GLN A 90 -5.82 -12.00 10.47
N GLY A 91 -4.63 -12.58 10.63
CA GLY A 91 -4.42 -14.03 10.52
C GLY A 91 -5.24 -14.90 11.50
N MET A 92 -6.16 -14.32 12.27
CA MET A 92 -7.18 -14.98 13.11
C MET A 92 -8.54 -14.28 12.92
N ASP A 93 -9.50 -15.02 12.36
CA ASP A 93 -10.94 -14.69 12.23
C ASP A 93 -11.36 -13.67 11.14
N ARG A 94 -11.87 -14.21 10.03
CA ARG A 94 -12.38 -13.48 8.86
C ARG A 94 -13.78 -12.86 9.06
N THR A 95 -14.33 -12.86 10.27
CA THR A 95 -15.73 -12.50 10.49
C THR A 95 -15.99 -11.36 11.48
N SER A 96 -14.95 -10.72 12.03
CA SER A 96 -15.19 -9.66 13.02
C SER A 96 -14.08 -8.62 13.08
N VAL A 97 -13.79 -7.92 11.99
CA VAL A 97 -13.23 -6.57 12.12
C VAL A 97 -13.84 -5.66 11.07
N ASN A 98 -14.72 -4.81 11.57
CA ASN A 98 -15.24 -3.63 10.88
C ASN A 98 -14.06 -2.67 10.64
N CYS A 99 -13.29 -2.89 9.57
CA CYS A 99 -12.50 -1.83 8.97
C CYS A 99 -13.49 -0.96 8.21
N GLU A 100 -14.08 0.01 8.92
CA GLU A 100 -14.93 1.02 8.32
C GLU A 100 -14.17 1.68 7.18
N VAL A 101 -14.62 1.34 5.97
CA VAL A 101 -14.39 2.11 4.76
C VAL A 101 -15.00 3.49 5.06
N ARG A 102 -14.17 4.44 5.46
CA ARG A 102 -14.59 5.83 5.56
C ARG A 102 -14.67 6.36 4.13
N PHE A 103 -15.91 6.47 3.65
CA PHE A 103 -16.30 7.28 2.52
C PHE A 103 -15.86 8.74 2.68
#